data_AF-A0A8X7MM41-F1
#
_entry.id   AF-A0A8X7MM41-F1
#
_cell.length_a   1.000
_cell.length_b   1.000
_cell.length_c   1.000
_cell.angle_alpha   90.00
_cell.angle_beta   90.00
_cell.angle_gamma   90.00
#
_symmetry.space_group_name_H-M   'P 1'
#
loop_
_entity.id
_entity.type
_entity.pdbx_description
1 polymer ?
#
loop_
_entity_poly.entity_id
_entity_poly.type
_entity_poly.pdbx_seq_one_letter_code
_entity_poly.pdbx_strand_id
1 'polypeptide(L)'
;MDMDNSREINPAAMSNLALSRFYQGNVDEATTLLERLLQDEPSTATSAEAVIFNLITMHELRSDDSISHKRRILVHVAQWAGDGTGTSCLKLI
;
A
#
# COMPACT_ATOMS: atom_id res chain seq x y z
N MET A 1 -14.43 -24.87 20.88
CA MET A 1 -15.02 -23.56 20.49
C MET A 1 -13.86 -22.63 20.37
N ASP A 2 -13.10 -22.82 19.30
CA ASP A 2 -11.87 -22.10 19.03
C ASP A 2 -12.28 -20.78 18.41
N MET A 3 -12.18 -19.73 19.20
CA MET A 3 -12.40 -18.36 18.77
C MET A 3 -11.18 -18.01 17.92
N ASP A 4 -11.26 -18.35 16.63
CA ASP A 4 -10.31 -17.95 15.59
C ASP A 4 -10.24 -16.43 15.58
N ASN A 5 -9.25 -15.89 16.29
CA ASN A 5 -8.90 -14.49 16.29
C ASN A 5 -8.06 -14.19 15.05
N SER A 6 -8.63 -14.50 13.87
CA SER A 6 -8.20 -13.95 12.59
C SER A 6 -8.38 -12.43 12.69
N ARG A 7 -7.33 -11.71 13.10
CA ARG A 7 -7.35 -10.25 13.10
C ARG A 7 -7.49 -9.79 11.66
N GLU A 8 -8.71 -9.51 11.25
CA GLU A 8 -9.02 -8.93 9.95
C GLU A 8 -8.19 -7.64 9.80
N ILE A 9 -7.29 -7.63 8.82
CA ILE A 9 -6.42 -6.49 8.55
C ILE A 9 -7.27 -5.43 7.85
N ASN A 10 -7.49 -4.30 8.51
CA ASN A 10 -8.21 -3.18 7.94
C ASN A 10 -7.25 -2.28 7.15
N PRO A 11 -7.33 -2.22 5.80
CA PRO A 11 -6.40 -1.47 4.98
C PRO A 11 -6.48 0.05 5.23
N ALA A 12 -7.64 0.58 5.60
CA ALA A 12 -7.80 1.99 5.93
C ALA A 12 -7.09 2.36 7.24
N ALA A 13 -7.20 1.49 8.26
CA ALA A 13 -6.48 1.68 9.53
C ALA A 13 -4.97 1.65 9.32
N MET A 14 -4.46 0.71 8.51
CA MET A 14 -3.05 0.61 8.16
C MET A 14 -2.57 1.83 7.37
N SER A 15 -3.36 2.30 6.40
CA SER A 15 -3.06 3.52 5.63
C SER A 15 -2.99 4.75 6.52
N ASN A 16 -3.94 4.92 7.45
CA ASN A 16 -3.95 6.03 8.39
C ASN A 16 -2.77 5.98 9.39
N LEU A 17 -2.37 4.79 9.84
CA LEU A 17 -1.19 4.62 10.67
C LEU A 17 0.09 5.02 9.91
N ALA A 18 0.23 4.57 8.66
CA ALA A 18 1.35 4.94 7.81
C ALA A 18 1.39 6.46 7.56
N LEU A 19 0.24 7.09 7.28
CA LEU A 19 0.16 8.56 7.16
C LEU A 19 0.52 9.28 8.46
N SER A 20 0.10 8.77 9.61
CA SER A 20 0.47 9.35 10.91
C SER A 20 1.98 9.34 11.12
N ARG A 21 2.66 8.25 10.74
CA ARG A 21 4.14 8.16 10.75
C ARG A 21 4.76 9.09 9.73
N PHE A 22 4.21 9.14 8.53
CA PHE A 22 4.66 10.05 7.48
C PHE A 22 4.63 11.52 7.94
N TYR A 23 3.53 11.97 8.54
CA TYR A 23 3.40 13.34 9.06
C TYR A 23 4.33 13.66 10.25
N GLN A 24 4.82 12.63 10.96
CA GLN A 24 5.87 12.79 11.98
C GLN A 24 7.27 12.90 11.38
N GLY A 25 7.43 12.76 10.06
CA GLY A 25 8.71 12.71 9.37
C GLY A 25 9.31 11.30 9.27
N ASN A 26 8.63 10.28 9.78
CA ASN A 26 9.10 8.89 9.78
C ASN A 26 8.75 8.19 8.45
N VAL A 27 9.26 8.72 7.32
CA VAL A 27 8.89 8.25 5.97
C VAL A 27 9.31 6.79 5.74
N ASP A 28 10.45 6.36 6.27
CA ASP A 28 10.95 4.98 6.15
C ASP A 28 10.03 3.97 6.86
N GLU A 29 9.57 4.32 8.07
CA GLU A 29 8.63 3.50 8.85
C GLU A 29 7.27 3.42 8.14
N ALA A 30 6.76 4.56 7.66
CA ALA A 30 5.52 4.63 6.91
C ALA A 30 5.55 3.77 5.64
N THR A 31 6.64 3.88 4.86
CA THR A 31 6.84 3.09 3.64
C THR A 31 6.89 1.60 3.97
N THR A 32 7.66 1.22 5.00
CA THR A 32 7.80 -0.18 5.43
C THR A 32 6.47 -0.79 5.87
N LEU A 33 5.62 -0.03 6.55
CA LEU A 33 4.30 -0.50 6.97
C LEU A 33 3.42 -0.89 5.77
N LEU A 34 3.39 -0.05 4.72
CA LEU A 34 2.58 -0.31 3.53
C LEU A 34 3.21 -1.35 2.60
N GLU A 35 4.55 -1.43 2.53
CA GLU A 35 5.24 -2.52 1.82
C GLU A 35 4.93 -3.88 2.44
N ARG A 36 4.97 -3.98 3.77
CA ARG A 36 4.61 -5.23 4.47
C ARG A 36 3.16 -5.60 4.23
N LEU A 37 2.25 -4.63 4.29
CA LEU A 37 0.84 -4.89 3.96
C LEU A 37 0.69 -5.42 2.53
N LEU A 38 1.39 -4.84 1.56
CA LEU A 38 1.38 -5.30 0.16
C LEU A 38 2.01 -6.69 -0.04
N GLN A 39 2.99 -7.06 0.78
CA GLN A 39 3.65 -8.36 0.72
C GLN A 39 2.86 -9.47 1.43
N ASP A 40 2.39 -9.19 2.64
CA ASP A 40 1.75 -10.17 3.52
C ASP A 40 0.29 -10.40 3.13
N GLU A 41 -0.42 -9.34 2.72
CA GLU A 41 -1.86 -9.37 2.40
C GLU A 41 -2.14 -8.63 1.08
N PRO A 42 -1.62 -9.12 -0.06
CA PRO A 42 -1.64 -8.39 -1.33
C PRO A 42 -3.06 -8.07 -1.82
N SER A 43 -4.03 -8.97 -1.65
CA SER A 43 -5.43 -8.72 -2.01
C SER A 43 -6.05 -7.61 -1.15
N THR A 44 -5.80 -7.64 0.16
CA THR A 44 -6.27 -6.61 1.10
C THR A 44 -5.64 -5.25 0.79
N ALA A 45 -4.34 -5.23 0.51
CA ALA A 45 -3.61 -4.02 0.18
C ALA A 45 -4.08 -3.39 -1.14
N THR A 46 -4.26 -4.22 -2.17
CA THR A 46 -4.58 -3.76 -3.53
C THR A 46 -6.06 -3.47 -3.74
N SER A 47 -6.96 -4.00 -2.91
CA SER A 47 -8.38 -3.61 -2.91
C SER A 47 -8.62 -2.18 -2.39
N ALA A 48 -7.63 -1.56 -1.75
CA ALA A 48 -7.72 -0.20 -1.22
C ALA A 48 -6.82 0.77 -1.99
N GLU A 49 -7.40 1.56 -2.90
CA GLU A 49 -6.67 2.56 -3.70
C GLU A 49 -5.81 3.52 -2.86
N ALA A 50 -6.29 3.91 -1.68
CA ALA A 50 -5.55 4.79 -0.76
C ALA A 50 -4.23 4.18 -0.28
N VAL A 51 -4.16 2.85 -0.08
CA VAL A 51 -2.92 2.16 0.30
C VAL A 51 -1.90 2.28 -0.84
N ILE A 52 -2.33 1.98 -2.07
CA ILE A 52 -1.48 2.02 -3.27
C ILE A 52 -1.00 3.44 -3.56
N PHE A 53 -1.91 4.41 -3.53
CA PHE A 53 -1.58 5.82 -3.76
C PHE A 53 -0.57 6.35 -2.74
N ASN A 54 -0.77 6.05 -1.46
CA ASN A 54 0.12 6.50 -0.40
C ASN A 54 1.50 5.84 -0.51
N LEU A 55 1.55 4.54 -0.80
CA LEU A 55 2.82 3.83 -1.00
C LEU A 55 3.61 4.41 -2.18
N ILE A 56 2.96 4.71 -3.30
CA ILE A 56 3.61 5.33 -4.45
C ILE A 56 4.09 6.74 -4.11
N THR A 57 3.27 7.52 -3.42
CA THR A 57 3.67 8.87 -2.96
C THR A 57 4.93 8.80 -2.09
N MET A 58 4.99 7.85 -1.16
CA MET A 58 6.16 7.69 -0.28
C MET A 58 7.42 7.29 -1.07
N HIS A 59 7.30 6.42 -2.08
CA HIS A 59 8.42 6.07 -2.95
C HIS A 59 8.89 7.25 -3.82
N GLU A 60 7.97 8.02 -4.38
CA GLU A 60 8.27 9.24 -5.15
C GLU A 60 9.05 10.27 -4.33
N LEU A 61 8.76 10.39 -3.04
CA LEU A 61 9.45 11.34 -2.15
C LEU A 61 10.83 10.87 -1.72
N ARG A 62 11.13 9.57 -1.81
CA ARG A 62 12.37 8.96 -1.32
C ARG A 62 13.35 8.56 -2.42
N SER A 63 12.87 8.29 -3.62
CA SER A 63 13.65 7.62 -4.66
C SER A 63 13.55 8.33 -6.00
N ASP A 64 14.70 8.51 -6.65
CA ASP A 64 14.77 8.90 -8.06
C ASP A 64 14.27 7.77 -9.00
N ASP A 65 14.13 6.53 -8.50
CA ASP A 65 13.67 5.37 -9.26
C ASP A 65 12.17 5.07 -9.04
N SER A 66 11.36 6.13 -9.02
CA SER A 66 9.89 6.03 -8.87
C SER A 66 9.25 5.10 -9.92
N ILE A 67 9.79 5.08 -11.14
CA ILE A 67 9.27 4.26 -12.25
C ILE A 67 9.34 2.76 -11.92
N SER A 68 10.47 2.27 -11.39
CA SER A 68 10.60 0.85 -11.06
C SER A 68 9.67 0.44 -9.92
N HIS A 69 9.48 1.31 -8.92
CA HIS A 69 8.54 1.09 -7.83
C HIS A 69 7.09 1.02 -8.34
N LYS A 70 6.67 1.99 -9.17
CA LYS A 70 5.34 2.00 -9.80
C LYS A 70 5.09 0.75 -10.63
N ARG A 71 6.09 0.30 -11.41
CA ARG A 71 5.98 -0.91 -12.21
C ARG A 71 5.83 -2.16 -11.34
N ARG A 72 6.60 -2.30 -10.26
CA ARG A 72 6.46 -3.43 -9.32
C ARG A 72 5.07 -3.45 -8.68
N ILE A 73 4.60 -2.29 -8.21
CA ILE A 73 3.29 -2.16 -7.57
C ILE A 73 2.15 -2.42 -8.58
N LEU A 74 2.29 -1.96 -9.82
CA LEU A 74 1.34 -2.26 -10.91
C LEU A 74 1.19 -3.78 -11.13
N VAL A 75 2.29 -4.54 -11.10
CA VAL A 75 2.23 -6.01 -11.22
C VAL A 75 1.42 -6.62 -10.08
N HIS A 76 1.61 -6.15 -8.83
CA HIS A 76 0.79 -6.59 -7.70
C HIS A 76 -0.68 -6.22 -7.88
N VAL A 77 -0.99 -4.98 -8.24
CA VAL A 77 -2.39 -4.54 -8.46
C VAL A 77 -3.05 -5.38 -9.56
N ALA A 78 -2.37 -5.59 -10.69
CA ALA A 78 -2.89 -6.40 -11.79
C ALA A 78 -3.14 -7.87 -11.39
N GLN A 79 -2.37 -8.40 -10.45
CA GLN A 79 -2.49 -9.78 -10.00
C GLN A 79 -3.56 -9.96 -8.91
N TRP A 80 -3.72 -8.99 -8.01
CA TRP A 80 -4.44 -9.19 -6.73
C TRP A 80 -5.67 -8.31 -6.53
N ALA A 81 -5.81 -7.21 -7.27
CA ALA A 81 -6.85 -6.22 -6.99
C ALA A 81 -8.27 -6.64 -7.41
N GLY A 82 -8.38 -7.59 -8.34
CA GLY A 82 -9.65 -7.93 -8.98
C GLY A 82 -10.21 -6.75 -9.79
N ASP A 83 -11.54 -6.61 -9.83
CA ASP A 83 -12.24 -5.60 -10.65
C ASP A 83 -12.43 -4.25 -9.93
N GLY A 84 -11.99 -4.15 -8.67
CA GLY A 84 -12.34 -3.04 -7.76
C GLY A 84 -11.39 -1.84 -7.75
N THR A 85 -10.23 -1.92 -8.42
CA THR A 85 -9.14 -0.95 -8.24
C THR A 85 -8.73 -0.33 -9.57
N GLY A 86 -8.87 0.99 -9.69
CA GLY A 86 -8.50 1.74 -10.88
C GLY A 86 -7.00 2.02 -10.97
N THR A 87 -6.52 2.28 -12.18
CA THR A 87 -5.10 2.63 -12.43
C THR A 87 -4.75 4.07 -12.01
N SER A 88 -5.73 4.89 -11.65
CA SER A 88 -5.54 6.27 -11.15
C SER A 88 -4.69 6.32 -9.89
N CYS A 89 -4.84 5.34 -8.98
CA CYS A 89 -4.06 5.27 -7.74
C CYS A 89 -2.56 5.03 -7.98
N LEU A 90 -2.18 4.61 -9.19
CA LEU A 90 -0.79 4.32 -9.56
C LEU A 90 0.03 5.54 -10.03
N LYS A 91 -0.61 6.71 -10.21
CA LYS A 91 0.04 7.94 -10.72
C LYS A 91 0.94 7.70 -11.94
N LEU A 92 0.43 7.02 -12.96
CA LEU A 92 1.20 6.61 -14.15
C LEU A 92 1.42 7.73 -15.19
N ILE A 93 0.94 8.95 -14.92
CA ILE A 93 0.94 10.10 -15.83
C ILE A 93 1.97 11.13 -15.38
#